data_AF-A0A1F4MGX8-F1
#
_entry.id   AF-A0A1F4MGX8-F1
#
_cell.length_a   1.000
_cell.length_b   1.000
_cell.length_c   1.000
_cell.angle_alpha   90.00
_cell.angle_beta   90.00
_cell.angle_gamma   90.00
#
_symmetry.space_group_name_H-M   'P 1'
#
loop_
_entity.id
_entity.type
_entity.pdbx_description
1 polymer ?
#
loop_
_entity_poly.entity_id
_entity_poly.type
_entity_poly.pdbx_seq_one_letter_code
_entity_poly.pdbx_strand_id
1 'polypeptide(L)'
;MTDANHVTAAELAVLEALLPAGLTPAMRDVAQCLFEPLVLADTRCGQSAPSPEWLAQLQALARQSLMQLQYLAEKMGGSGPVYIAKGIAVHLSARDRKMCAEFRGEYKALGRKYGLTEMRCRQIVDAWQRAEYLSRQSDLTGLD
;
A
#
# COMPACT_ATOMS: atom_id res chain seq x y z
N MET A 1 12.74 -7.97 24.98
CA MET A 1 11.53 -7.54 24.24
C MET A 1 11.28 -6.09 24.65
N THR A 2 11.87 -5.14 23.94
CA THR A 2 11.59 -3.72 24.10
C THR A 2 10.17 -3.47 23.61
N ASP A 3 9.34 -2.77 24.39
CA ASP A 3 7.99 -2.36 23.99
C ASP A 3 8.04 -1.78 22.58
N ALA A 4 7.26 -2.38 21.67
CA ALA A 4 7.14 -1.84 20.32
C ALA A 4 6.49 -0.46 20.45
N ASN A 5 7.21 0.57 20.01
CA ASN A 5 6.68 1.93 20.02
C ASN A 5 5.35 1.94 19.26
N HIS A 6 4.29 2.43 19.87
CA HIS A 6 2.94 2.43 19.29
C HIS A 6 2.40 3.85 19.30
N VAL A 7 1.61 4.19 18.28
CA VAL A 7 0.92 5.47 18.23
C VAL A 7 -0.18 5.47 19.27
N THR A 8 -0.19 6.46 20.15
CA THR A 8 -1.21 6.56 21.21
C THR A 8 -2.50 7.19 20.69
N ALA A 9 -3.59 7.03 21.45
CA ALA A 9 -4.87 7.69 21.15
C ALA A 9 -4.75 9.22 21.13
N ALA A 10 -3.88 9.81 21.96
CA ALA A 10 -3.65 11.25 22.00
C ALA A 10 -2.95 11.76 20.73
N GLU A 11 -2.04 10.97 20.18
CA GLU A 11 -1.35 11.27 18.93
C GLU A 11 -2.28 11.10 17.73
N LEU A 12 -3.08 10.04 17.69
CA LEU A 12 -4.11 9.83 16.66
C LEU A 12 -5.19 10.92 16.68
N ALA A 13 -5.59 11.42 17.85
CA ALA A 13 -6.58 12.48 17.97
C ALA A 13 -6.21 13.76 17.19
N VAL A 14 -4.91 14.01 16.97
CA VAL A 14 -4.44 15.15 16.16
C VAL A 14 -4.81 14.98 14.69
N LEU A 15 -4.67 13.77 14.13
CA LEU A 15 -5.14 13.47 12.78
C LEU A 15 -6.67 13.58 12.70
N GLU A 16 -7.36 12.94 13.65
CA GLU A 16 -8.83 12.88 13.69
C GLU A 16 -9.48 14.26 13.69
N ALA A 17 -8.88 15.23 14.41
CA ALA A 17 -9.34 16.61 14.45
C ALA A 17 -9.24 17.36 13.11
N LEU A 18 -8.42 16.88 12.17
CA LEU A 18 -8.21 17.50 10.87
C LEU A 18 -8.94 16.78 9.72
N LEU A 19 -9.59 15.64 9.98
CA LEU A 19 -10.29 14.89 8.95
C LEU A 19 -11.56 15.63 8.48
N PRO A 20 -11.85 15.64 7.16
CA PRO A 20 -13.11 16.18 6.64
C PRO A 20 -14.32 15.39 7.15
N ALA A 21 -15.41 16.08 7.50
CA ALA A 21 -16.64 15.45 8.02
C ALA A 21 -17.28 14.43 7.04
N GLY A 22 -17.12 14.63 5.73
CA GLY A 22 -17.65 13.74 4.69
C GLY A 22 -16.74 12.57 4.31
N LEU A 23 -15.62 12.37 5.01
CA LEU A 23 -14.66 11.32 4.67
C LEU A 23 -15.23 9.94 5.01
N THR A 24 -15.19 9.02 4.04
CA THR A 24 -15.68 7.64 4.24
C THR A 24 -14.80 6.89 5.26
N PRO A 25 -15.33 5.86 5.95
CA PRO A 25 -14.53 5.06 6.89
C PRO A 25 -13.25 4.49 6.25
N ALA A 26 -13.35 3.96 5.02
CA ALA A 26 -12.19 3.43 4.32
C ALA A 26 -11.11 4.50 4.03
N MET A 27 -11.50 5.73 3.70
CA MET A 27 -10.53 6.81 3.49
C MET A 27 -9.94 7.34 4.80
N ARG A 28 -10.66 7.21 5.92
CA ARG A 28 -10.10 7.43 7.27
C ARG A 28 -9.01 6.41 7.57
N ASP A 29 -9.25 5.14 7.29
CA ASP A 29 -8.23 4.08 7.48
C ASP A 29 -6.99 4.35 6.61
N VAL A 30 -7.17 4.82 5.38
CA VAL A 30 -6.03 5.20 4.51
C VAL A 30 -5.30 6.42 5.09
N ALA A 31 -5.99 7.43 5.60
CA ALA A 31 -5.37 8.59 6.25
C ALA A 31 -4.49 8.15 7.43
N GLN A 32 -4.99 7.24 8.27
CA GLN A 32 -4.23 6.66 9.38
C GLN A 32 -3.01 5.87 8.87
N CYS A 33 -3.18 5.02 7.85
CA CYS A 33 -2.07 4.28 7.22
C CYS A 33 -0.95 5.18 6.67
N LEU A 34 -1.27 6.42 6.26
CA LEU A 34 -0.28 7.40 5.79
C LEU A 34 0.37 8.19 6.94
N PHE A 35 -0.29 8.28 8.09
CA PHE A 35 0.14 9.07 9.24
C PHE A 35 0.97 8.26 10.23
N GLU A 36 0.48 7.09 10.64
CA GLU A 36 1.13 6.22 11.63
C GLU A 36 2.61 5.94 11.37
N PRO A 37 3.06 5.57 10.14
CA PRO A 37 4.47 5.30 9.91
C PRO A 37 5.35 6.55 10.09
N LEU A 38 4.83 7.76 9.85
CA LEU A 38 5.56 9.01 10.10
C LEU A 38 5.72 9.27 11.59
N VAL A 39 4.69 8.95 12.37
CA VAL A 39 4.71 9.06 13.83
C VAL A 39 5.66 8.03 14.43
N LEU A 40 5.55 6.76 14.04
CA LEU A 40 6.38 5.65 14.51
C LEU A 40 7.87 5.85 14.24
N ALA A 41 8.22 6.60 13.18
CA ALA A 41 9.60 6.92 12.84
C ALA A 41 10.22 7.99 13.77
N ASP A 42 9.40 8.76 14.49
CA ASP A 42 9.87 9.77 15.43
C ASP A 42 10.11 9.16 16.82
N THR A 43 11.26 9.46 17.41
CA THR A 43 11.65 8.98 18.75
C THR A 43 10.70 9.44 19.87
N ARG A 44 9.89 10.48 19.63
CA ARG A 44 8.93 11.04 20.58
C ARG A 44 7.59 10.30 20.62
N CYS A 45 7.35 9.40 19.66
CA CYS A 45 6.15 8.56 19.60
C CYS A 45 5.91 7.81 20.90
N GLY A 46 4.64 7.57 21.24
CA GLY A 46 4.24 6.84 22.43
C GLY A 46 3.82 7.74 23.59
N GLN A 47 3.70 9.05 23.38
CA GLN A 47 3.30 9.99 24.44
C GLN A 47 1.78 10.04 24.58
N SER A 48 1.25 9.58 25.73
CA SER A 48 -0.18 9.74 26.05
C SER A 48 -0.58 11.20 26.32
N ALA A 49 0.39 12.07 26.57
CA ALA A 49 0.23 13.52 26.67
C ALA A 49 1.35 14.22 25.88
N PRO A 50 1.19 14.38 24.55
CA PRO A 50 2.22 14.95 23.69
C PRO A 50 2.65 16.35 24.15
N SER A 51 3.96 16.59 24.20
CA SER A 51 4.51 17.92 24.49
C SER A 51 4.07 18.95 23.43
N PRO A 52 4.09 20.27 23.74
CA PRO A 52 3.70 21.29 22.76
C PRO A 52 4.50 21.24 21.46
N GLU A 53 5.79 20.95 21.53
CA GLU A 53 6.64 20.76 20.36
C GLU A 53 6.22 19.53 19.55
N TRP A 54 5.91 18.42 20.24
CA TRP A 54 5.46 17.20 19.59
C TRP A 54 4.08 17.37 18.96
N LEU A 55 3.15 18.07 19.61
CA LEU A 55 1.85 18.44 19.03
C LEU A 55 2.01 19.25 17.75
N ALA A 56 2.91 20.21 17.71
CA ALA A 56 3.17 21.00 16.50
C ALA A 56 3.68 20.12 15.35
N GLN A 57 4.58 19.17 15.65
CA GLN A 57 5.07 18.21 14.66
C GLN A 57 3.97 17.24 14.21
N LEU A 58 3.17 16.68 15.13
CA LEU A 58 2.02 15.83 14.81
C LEU A 58 1.03 16.53 13.88
N GLN A 59 0.75 17.81 14.10
CA GLN A 59 -0.09 18.61 13.20
C GLN A 59 0.52 18.75 11.81
N ALA A 60 1.84 18.96 11.72
CA ALA A 60 2.53 19.04 10.43
C ALA A 60 2.47 17.69 9.69
N LEU A 61 2.71 16.57 10.39
CA LEU A 61 2.61 15.22 9.83
C LEU A 61 1.19 14.90 9.38
N ALA A 62 0.17 15.23 10.18
CA ALA A 62 -1.23 15.02 9.82
C ALA A 62 -1.61 15.81 8.56
N ARG A 63 -1.20 17.09 8.45
CA ARG A 63 -1.42 17.89 7.24
C ARG A 63 -0.73 17.28 6.02
N GLN A 64 0.49 16.76 6.18
CA GLN A 64 1.19 16.07 5.11
C GLN A 64 0.44 14.81 4.66
N SER A 65 -0.05 13.98 5.60
CA SER A 65 -0.84 12.78 5.29
C SER A 65 -2.15 13.13 4.57
N LEU A 66 -2.82 14.22 4.96
CA LEU A 66 -4.03 14.69 4.27
C LEU A 66 -3.74 15.21 2.86
N MET A 67 -2.63 15.93 2.65
CA MET A 67 -2.19 16.33 1.32
C MET A 67 -1.93 15.11 0.42
N GLN A 68 -1.27 14.08 0.95
CA GLN A 68 -1.04 12.82 0.22
C GLN A 68 -2.35 12.10 -0.10
N LEU A 69 -3.26 12.01 0.86
CA LEU A 69 -4.59 11.41 0.66
C LEU A 69 -5.38 12.14 -0.44
N GLN A 70 -5.38 13.48 -0.39
CA GLN A 70 -6.04 14.29 -1.41
C GLN A 70 -5.45 14.03 -2.79
N TYR A 71 -4.12 14.03 -2.92
CA TYR A 71 -3.46 13.75 -4.19
C TYR A 71 -3.78 12.34 -4.71
N LEU A 72 -3.82 11.33 -3.84
CA LEU A 72 -4.26 9.98 -4.20
C LEU A 72 -5.70 9.96 -4.71
N ALA A 73 -6.62 10.65 -4.03
CA ALA A 73 -8.01 10.75 -4.45
C ALA A 73 -8.15 11.46 -5.80
N GLU A 74 -7.38 12.53 -6.04
CA GLU A 74 -7.39 13.26 -7.31
C GLU A 74 -6.82 12.46 -8.48
N LYS A 75 -5.77 11.66 -8.26
CA LYS A 75 -5.08 10.92 -9.32
C LYS A 75 -5.65 9.53 -9.58
N MET A 76 -6.14 8.87 -8.55
CA MET A 76 -6.57 7.48 -8.60
C MET A 76 -8.07 7.31 -8.35
N GLY A 77 -8.77 8.36 -7.94
CA GLY A 77 -10.22 8.37 -7.77
C GLY A 77 -10.95 8.09 -9.08
N GLY A 78 -12.11 7.44 -8.99
CA GLY A 78 -12.95 7.10 -10.14
C GLY A 78 -12.40 6.05 -11.10
N SER A 79 -11.12 5.65 -10.97
CA SER A 79 -10.45 4.70 -11.89
C SER A 79 -10.71 3.22 -11.58
N GLY A 80 -11.65 2.93 -10.66
CA GLY A 80 -11.94 1.57 -10.16
C GLY A 80 -11.14 1.20 -8.90
N PRO A 81 -11.33 -0.02 -8.36
CA PRO A 81 -10.73 -0.42 -7.09
C PRO A 81 -9.20 -0.60 -7.20
N VAL A 82 -8.44 0.13 -6.37
CA VAL A 82 -7.00 -0.09 -6.19
C VAL A 82 -6.77 -1.26 -5.24
N TYR A 83 -6.13 -2.33 -5.71
CA TYR A 83 -5.79 -3.49 -4.89
C TYR A 83 -4.43 -3.29 -4.21
N ILE A 84 -4.41 -3.22 -2.88
CA ILE A 84 -3.19 -3.15 -2.06
C ILE A 84 -2.91 -4.54 -1.49
N ALA A 85 -1.83 -5.19 -1.96
CA ALA A 85 -1.40 -6.48 -1.44
C ALA A 85 -0.70 -6.33 -0.08
N LYS A 86 -0.82 -7.32 0.81
CA LYS A 86 -0.11 -7.33 2.10
C LYS A 86 1.39 -7.62 1.86
N GLY A 87 2.25 -6.65 2.17
CA GLY A 87 3.72 -6.76 2.13
C GLY A 87 4.38 -6.04 0.95
N ILE A 88 5.58 -5.46 1.17
CA ILE A 88 6.45 -4.90 0.13
C ILE A 88 7.18 -6.05 -0.56
N ALA A 89 6.43 -6.91 -1.23
CA ALA A 89 6.97 -7.78 -2.25
C ALA A 89 5.85 -8.22 -3.17
N VAL A 90 6.00 -7.84 -4.42
CA VAL A 90 5.35 -8.44 -5.60
C VAL A 90 5.91 -9.87 -5.77
N HIS A 91 5.79 -10.71 -4.74
CA HIS A 91 6.01 -12.13 -4.88
C HIS A 91 4.67 -12.72 -5.33
N LEU A 92 4.64 -13.17 -6.58
CA LEU A 92 3.60 -14.06 -7.07
C LEU A 92 3.37 -15.12 -5.99
N SER A 93 2.16 -15.20 -5.44
CA SER A 93 1.83 -16.23 -4.46
C SER A 93 2.10 -17.62 -5.08
N ALA A 94 2.22 -18.67 -4.27
CA ALA A 94 2.37 -20.03 -4.82
C ALA A 94 1.25 -20.38 -5.83
N ARG A 95 0.03 -19.86 -5.58
CA ARG A 95 -1.10 -19.92 -6.51
C ARG A 95 -0.79 -19.20 -7.82
N ASP A 96 -0.31 -17.96 -7.75
CA ASP A 96 -0.04 -17.14 -8.94
C ASP A 96 1.09 -17.73 -9.79
N ARG A 97 2.14 -18.30 -9.16
CA ARG A 97 3.19 -19.04 -9.88
C ARG A 97 2.64 -20.25 -10.63
N LYS A 98 1.77 -21.03 -9.98
CA LYS A 98 1.09 -22.16 -10.63
C LYS A 98 0.19 -21.70 -11.77
N MET A 99 -0.54 -20.61 -11.57
CA MET A 99 -1.39 -20.00 -12.58
C MET A 99 -0.58 -19.54 -13.80
N CYS A 100 0.56 -18.88 -13.61
CA CYS A 100 1.46 -18.46 -14.69
C CYS A 100 2.05 -19.64 -15.45
N ALA A 101 2.46 -20.72 -14.76
CA ALA A 101 2.98 -21.93 -15.41
C ALA A 101 1.94 -22.65 -16.31
N GLU A 102 0.68 -22.58 -15.92
CA GLU A 102 -0.44 -23.19 -16.65
C GLU A 102 -1.00 -22.31 -17.76
N PHE A 103 -0.64 -21.03 -17.83
CA PHE A 103 -1.18 -20.08 -18.80
C PHE A 103 -0.82 -20.48 -20.24
N ARG A 104 -1.83 -20.52 -21.13
CA ARG A 104 -1.68 -20.77 -22.57
C ARG A 104 -2.37 -19.71 -23.46
N GLY A 105 -2.80 -18.57 -22.88
CA GLY A 105 -3.50 -17.48 -23.59
C GLY A 105 -4.95 -17.24 -23.14
N GLU A 106 -5.50 -18.17 -22.34
CA GLU A 106 -6.93 -18.25 -21.98
C GLU A 106 -7.29 -17.58 -20.64
N TYR A 107 -7.20 -16.25 -20.57
CA TYR A 107 -7.48 -15.50 -19.34
C TYR A 107 -8.83 -15.81 -18.69
N LYS A 108 -9.88 -16.00 -19.49
CA LYS A 108 -11.24 -16.29 -18.98
C LYS A 108 -11.34 -17.67 -18.32
N ALA A 109 -10.69 -18.68 -18.88
CA ALA A 109 -10.67 -20.03 -18.30
C ALA A 109 -9.81 -20.05 -17.02
N LEU A 110 -8.70 -19.32 -17.04
CA LEU A 110 -7.81 -19.15 -15.89
C LEU A 110 -8.54 -18.48 -14.70
N GLY A 111 -9.32 -17.43 -14.98
CA GLY A 111 -10.14 -16.76 -13.97
C GLY A 111 -11.14 -17.68 -13.30
N ARG A 112 -11.83 -18.53 -14.08
CA ARG A 112 -12.75 -19.54 -13.53
C ARG A 112 -12.03 -20.57 -12.65
N LYS A 113 -10.86 -21.04 -13.08
CA LYS A 113 -10.07 -22.06 -12.36
C LYS A 113 -9.52 -21.57 -11.02
N TYR A 114 -9.10 -20.30 -10.96
CA TYR A 114 -8.41 -19.74 -9.80
C TYR A 114 -9.29 -18.80 -8.95
N GLY A 115 -10.56 -18.62 -9.30
CA GLY A 115 -11.48 -17.72 -8.59
C GLY A 115 -11.10 -16.26 -8.73
N LEU A 116 -10.61 -15.86 -9.91
CA LEU A 116 -10.11 -14.52 -10.20
C LEU A 116 -10.89 -13.87 -11.36
N THR A 117 -10.93 -12.54 -11.37
CA THR A 117 -11.41 -11.80 -12.54
C THR A 117 -10.41 -11.91 -13.69
N GLU A 118 -10.90 -11.76 -14.93
CA GLU A 118 -10.03 -11.79 -16.11
C GLU A 118 -8.93 -10.71 -16.03
N MET A 119 -9.29 -9.50 -15.59
CA MET A 119 -8.34 -8.40 -15.41
C MET A 119 -7.27 -8.73 -14.38
N ARG A 120 -7.62 -9.40 -13.28
CA ARG A 120 -6.63 -9.82 -12.28
C ARG A 120 -5.68 -10.88 -12.83
N CYS A 121 -6.19 -11.80 -13.67
CA CYS A 121 -5.36 -12.78 -14.37
C CYS A 121 -4.35 -12.09 -15.30
N ARG A 122 -4.79 -11.09 -16.09
CA ARG A 122 -3.91 -10.31 -16.98
C ARG A 122 -2.79 -9.62 -16.21
N GLN A 123 -3.12 -8.86 -15.15
CA GLN A 123 -2.13 -8.17 -14.34
C GLN A 123 -1.03 -9.09 -13.79
N ILE A 124 -1.43 -10.27 -13.30
CA ILE A 124 -0.51 -11.25 -12.73
C ILE A 124 0.39 -11.84 -13.82
N VAL A 125 -0.18 -12.25 -14.96
CA VAL A 125 0.57 -12.80 -16.09
C VAL A 125 1.52 -11.76 -16.69
N ASP A 126 1.06 -10.52 -16.89
CA ASP A 126 1.86 -9.42 -17.44
C ASP A 126 3.03 -9.07 -16.52
N ALA A 127 2.82 -9.09 -15.20
CA ALA A 127 3.88 -8.86 -14.23
C ALA A 127 4.92 -10.00 -14.27
N TRP A 128 4.46 -11.25 -14.35
CA TRP A 128 5.34 -12.42 -14.48
C TRP A 128 6.16 -12.41 -15.78
N GLN A 129 5.52 -12.16 -16.93
CA GLN A 129 6.20 -12.11 -18.23
C GLN A 129 7.23 -10.99 -18.30
N ARG A 130 6.94 -9.81 -17.73
CA ARG A 130 7.91 -8.72 -17.63
C ARG A 130 9.13 -9.12 -16.79
N ALA A 131 8.92 -9.80 -15.65
CA ALA A 131 10.01 -10.27 -14.81
C ALA A 131 10.88 -11.33 -15.52
N GLU A 132 10.27 -12.31 -16.20
CA GLU A 132 10.96 -13.32 -17.00
C GLU A 132 11.75 -12.71 -18.17
N TYR A 133 11.20 -11.67 -18.81
CA TYR A 133 11.88 -10.98 -19.90
C TYR A 133 13.14 -10.26 -19.39
N LEU A 134 13.03 -9.53 -18.26
CA LEU A 134 14.16 -8.84 -17.65
C LEU A 134 15.25 -9.79 -17.13
N SER A 135 14.87 -10.96 -16.59
CA SER A 135 15.84 -11.97 -16.16
C SER A 135 16.59 -12.59 -17.33
N ARG A 136 15.93 -12.81 -18.48
CA ARG A 136 16.59 -13.33 -19.69
C ARG A 136 17.45 -12.27 -20.39
N GLN A 137 17.07 -11.00 -20.31
CA GLN A 137 17.84 -9.90 -20.91
C GLN A 137 19.15 -9.64 -20.13
N SER A 138 19.15 -9.86 -18.82
CA SER A 138 20.37 -9.76 -18.00
C SER A 138 21.36 -10.91 -18.25
N ASP A 139 20.87 -12.11 -18.59
CA ASP A 139 21.70 -13.24 -19.02
C ASP A 139 22.30 -13.08 -20.44
N LEU A 140 21.73 -12.19 -21.27
CA LEU A 140 22.22 -11.92 -22.63
C LEU A 140 23.33 -10.86 -22.68
N THR A 141 23.58 -10.14 -21.59
CA THR A 141 24.70 -9.18 -21.44
C THR A 141 25.94 -9.80 -20.81
N GLY A 142 26.17 -11.10 -21.03
CA GLY A 142 27.50 -11.69 -20.93
C GLY A 142 28.36 -11.20 -22.09
N LEU A 143 28.88 -9.99 -21.99
CA LEU A 143 30.02 -9.54 -22.79
C LEU A 143 31.29 -9.90 -22.01
N ASP A 144 32.12 -10.72 -22.66
CA ASP A 144 33.54 -10.93 -22.34
C ASP A 144 34.30 -9.61 -22.13
#